data_AF-A0AAP7ZNA6-F1
#
_entry.id   AF-A0AAP7ZNA6-F1
#
_cell.length_a   1.000
_cell.length_b   1.000
_cell.length_c   1.000
_cell.angle_alpha   90.00
_cell.angle_beta   90.00
_cell.angle_gamma   90.00
#
_symmetry.space_group_name_H-M   'P 1'
#
loop_
_entity.id
_entity.type
_entity.pdbx_description
1 polymer ?
#
loop_
_entity_poly.entity_id
_entity_poly.type
_entity_poly.pdbx_seq_one_letter_code
_entity_poly.pdbx_strand_id
1 'polypeptide(L)'
;MPTDRQHNNLCGTMLVMSGQLVPRPEVEAVESELEANSYAAVPSWRNDGRWELWTRDVVTVACDADVHFTSGPSETFATRDEALAAGRTWRNAQQLP
;
A
#
# COMPACT_ATOMS: atom_id res chain seq x y z
N MET A 1 16.78 -2.73 -20.84
CA MET A 1 15.41 -3.20 -21.09
C MET A 1 14.50 -2.43 -20.13
N PRO A 2 13.55 -1.61 -20.61
CA PRO A 2 12.65 -0.89 -19.72
C PRO A 2 11.50 -1.82 -19.32
N THR A 3 11.36 -2.07 -18.03
CA THR A 3 10.26 -2.87 -17.47
C THR A 3 8.96 -2.08 -17.60
N ASP A 4 7.98 -2.71 -18.23
CA ASP A 4 6.65 -2.20 -18.56
C ASP A 4 5.84 -1.94 -17.27
N ARG A 5 5.93 -0.71 -16.73
CA ARG A 5 5.21 -0.25 -15.53
C ARG A 5 3.77 0.21 -15.85
N GLN A 6 3.03 -0.50 -16.70
CA GLN A 6 1.77 0.04 -17.25
C GLN A 6 0.49 -0.24 -16.42
N HIS A 7 0.53 -1.00 -15.32
CA HIS A 7 -0.71 -1.43 -14.64
C HIS A 7 -0.72 -1.38 -13.10
N ASN A 8 -0.02 -0.42 -12.49
CA ASN A 8 -0.10 -0.20 -11.03
C ASN A 8 -1.21 0.81 -10.69
N ASN A 9 -2.41 0.32 -10.39
CA ASN A 9 -3.52 1.14 -9.94
C ASN A 9 -3.40 1.43 -8.43
N LEU A 10 -2.74 2.54 -8.09
CA LEU A 10 -2.57 3.02 -6.70
C LEU A 10 -3.80 3.80 -6.25
N CYS A 11 -4.44 3.42 -5.13
CA CYS A 11 -5.49 4.18 -4.48
C CYS A 11 -4.90 4.93 -3.28
N GLY A 12 -4.62 6.23 -3.42
CA GLY A 12 -4.10 7.10 -2.35
C GLY A 12 -4.65 8.53 -2.39
N THR A 13 -4.59 9.24 -1.25
CA THR A 13 -5.06 10.64 -1.12
C THR A 13 -4.16 11.61 -1.92
N MET A 14 -4.81 12.50 -2.68
CA MET A 14 -4.24 13.41 -3.69
C MET A 14 -3.22 14.44 -3.17
N LEU A 15 -2.11 14.61 -3.89
CA LEU A 15 -1.41 15.89 -4.05
C LEU A 15 -1.32 16.20 -5.55
N VAL A 16 -2.15 17.13 -6.03
CA VAL A 16 -2.30 17.44 -7.45
C VAL A 16 -1.21 18.42 -7.90
N MET A 17 -0.18 17.95 -8.61
CA MET A 17 0.54 18.71 -9.64
C MET A 17 1.08 17.75 -10.71
N SER A 18 0.59 17.85 -11.95
CA SER A 18 1.16 17.23 -13.17
C SER A 18 0.98 15.71 -13.39
N GLY A 19 -0.25 15.20 -13.36
CA GLY A 19 -0.73 14.13 -14.28
C GLY A 19 -0.09 12.72 -14.25
N GLN A 20 0.96 12.46 -13.48
CA GLN A 20 1.48 11.12 -13.21
C GLN A 20 1.45 10.85 -11.70
N LEU A 21 0.88 9.70 -11.33
CA LEU A 21 0.88 9.21 -9.96
C LEU A 21 2.26 8.66 -9.65
N VAL A 22 3.13 9.49 -9.07
CA VAL A 22 4.41 9.03 -8.54
C VAL A 22 4.17 8.54 -7.11
N PRO A 23 4.49 7.28 -6.77
CA PRO A 23 4.37 6.80 -5.41
C PRO A 23 5.27 7.61 -4.48
N ARG A 24 4.81 7.80 -3.24
CA ARG A 24 5.60 8.48 -2.24
C ARG A 24 6.90 7.71 -1.99
N PRO A 25 8.05 8.39 -1.76
CA PRO A 25 9.31 7.72 -1.47
C PRO A 25 9.23 6.76 -0.28
N GLU A 26 8.42 7.09 0.73
CA GLU A 26 8.24 6.21 1.88
C GLU A 26 7.42 4.94 1.55
N VAL A 27 6.56 5.01 0.53
CA VAL A 27 5.80 3.85 0.02
C VAL A 27 6.68 3.01 -0.91
N GLU A 28 7.49 3.64 -1.75
CA GLU A 28 8.51 2.95 -2.57
C GLU A 28 9.49 2.18 -1.68
N ALA A 29 9.92 2.77 -0.56
CA ALA A 29 10.85 2.15 0.39
C ALA A 29 10.30 0.87 1.04
N VAL A 30 8.97 0.71 1.11
CA VAL A 30 8.30 -0.48 1.67
C VAL A 30 7.70 -1.39 0.60
N GLU A 31 7.98 -1.16 -0.68
CA GLU A 31 7.40 -1.94 -1.79
C GLU A 31 7.66 -3.46 -1.62
N SER A 32 8.90 -3.85 -1.31
CA SER A 32 9.23 -5.27 -1.07
C SER A 32 8.53 -5.85 0.16
N GLU A 33 8.26 -5.03 1.18
CA GLU A 33 7.49 -5.45 2.36
C GLU A 33 6.02 -5.66 1.98
N LEU A 34 5.43 -4.76 1.19
CA LEU A 34 4.08 -4.90 0.64
C LEU A 34 3.95 -6.13 -0.27
N GLU A 35 4.98 -6.47 -1.05
CA GLU A 35 4.99 -7.67 -1.90
C GLU A 35 5.03 -8.96 -1.09
N ALA A 36 5.87 -9.02 -0.04
CA ALA A 36 5.98 -10.21 0.78
C ALA A 36 4.78 -10.39 1.74
N ASN A 37 4.31 -9.28 2.32
CA ASN A 37 3.39 -9.30 3.45
C ASN A 37 1.97 -8.84 3.10
N SER A 38 1.72 -8.27 1.91
CA SER A 38 0.45 -7.63 1.55
C SER A 38 0.07 -6.42 2.43
N TYR A 39 0.92 -6.03 3.38
CA TYR A 39 0.76 -4.84 4.22
C TYR A 39 2.12 -4.34 4.69
N ALA A 40 2.22 -3.04 4.96
CA ALA A 40 3.42 -2.40 5.50
C ALA A 40 3.07 -1.17 6.32
N ALA A 41 3.93 -0.82 7.28
CA ALA A 41 3.83 0.41 8.06
C ALA A 41 4.74 1.49 7.46
N VAL A 42 4.15 2.62 7.09
CA VAL A 42 4.85 3.75 6.46
C VAL A 42 4.80 4.96 7.39
N PRO A 43 5.88 5.73 7.55
CA PRO A 43 5.82 7.00 8.26
C PRO A 43 4.75 7.93 7.66
N SER A 44 3.97 8.57 8.52
CA SER A 44 2.93 9.52 8.12
C SER A 44 3.52 10.66 7.28
N TRP A 45 2.89 10.99 6.14
CA TRP A 45 3.35 12.12 5.30
C TRP A 45 3.25 13.46 6.04
N ARG A 46 2.42 13.52 7.09
CA ARG A 46 2.25 14.72 7.91
C ARG A 46 3.44 14.98 8.83
N ASN A 47 4.38 14.02 8.91
CA ASN A 47 5.55 14.09 9.79
C ASN A 47 5.17 14.39 11.25
N ASP A 48 4.06 13.81 11.71
CA ASP A 48 3.48 13.98 13.05
C ASP A 48 3.90 12.88 14.02
N GLY A 49 4.92 12.09 13.66
CA GLY A 49 5.40 10.94 14.42
C GLY A 49 4.47 9.71 14.35
N ARG A 50 3.40 9.77 13.55
CA ARG A 50 2.44 8.67 13.38
C ARG A 50 2.83 7.75 12.24
N TRP A 51 2.20 6.58 12.23
CA TRP A 51 2.40 5.53 11.23
C TRP A 51 1.11 5.27 10.45
N GLU A 52 1.26 5.06 9.15
CA GLU A 52 0.19 4.75 8.21
C GLU A 52 0.24 3.26 7.88
N LEU A 53 -0.91 2.58 7.93
CA LEU A 53 -1.04 1.24 7.37
C LEU A 53 -1.28 1.36 5.87
N TRP A 54 -0.42 0.70 5.09
CA TRP A 54 -0.59 0.50 3.66
C TRP A 54 -0.86 -0.97 3.39
N THR A 55 -1.80 -1.27 2.51
CA THR A 55 -2.15 -2.65 2.14
C THR A 55 -2.02 -2.87 0.65
N ARG A 56 -1.74 -4.11 0.25
CA ARG A 56 -1.63 -4.54 -1.14
C ARG A 56 -2.52 -5.74 -1.39
N ASP A 57 -3.56 -5.52 -2.18
CA ASP A 57 -4.46 -6.55 -2.67
C ASP A 57 -4.06 -7.00 -4.06
N VAL A 58 -4.24 -8.29 -4.33
CA VAL A 58 -4.08 -8.87 -5.67
C VAL A 58 -5.45 -9.36 -6.10
N VAL A 59 -5.99 -8.73 -7.14
CA VAL A 59 -7.26 -9.15 -7.74
C VAL A 59 -6.94 -9.78 -9.07
N THR A 60 -7.20 -11.08 -9.18
CA THR A 60 -7.16 -11.77 -10.48
C THR A 60 -8.39 -11.35 -11.27
N VAL A 61 -8.16 -10.66 -12.39
CA VAL A 61 -9.20 -10.23 -13.31
C VAL A 61 -9.34 -11.29 -14.42
N ALA A 62 -10.47 -11.28 -15.14
CA ALA A 62 -10.69 -12.18 -16.27
C ALA A 62 -9.48 -12.18 -17.24
N CYS A 63 -9.11 -13.38 -17.71
CA CYS A 63 -7.90 -13.66 -18.52
C CYS A 63 -6.56 -13.73 -17.73
N ASP A 64 -6.59 -14.19 -16.46
CA ASP A 64 -5.40 -14.49 -15.64
C ASP A 64 -4.43 -13.31 -15.47
N ALA A 65 -4.95 -12.08 -15.56
CA ALA A 65 -4.20 -10.87 -15.28
C ALA A 65 -4.35 -10.52 -13.79
N ASP A 66 -3.26 -10.63 -13.04
CA ASP A 66 -3.20 -10.16 -11.66
C ASP A 66 -3.01 -8.64 -11.64
N VAL A 67 -3.98 -7.93 -11.06
CA VAL A 67 -3.88 -6.50 -10.82
C VAL A 67 -3.55 -6.27 -9.35
N HIS A 68 -2.45 -5.56 -9.12
CA HIS A 68 -2.01 -5.17 -7.79
C HIS A 68 -2.61 -3.82 -7.41
N PHE A 69 -3.41 -3.79 -6.36
CA PHE A 69 -3.94 -2.57 -5.77
C PHE A 69 -3.19 -2.27 -4.48
N THR A 70 -2.45 -1.16 -4.47
CA THR A 70 -1.90 -0.63 -3.22
C THR A 70 -2.83 0.45 -2.70
N SER A 71 -3.35 0.26 -1.50
CA SER A 71 -4.27 1.18 -0.85
C SER A 71 -3.56 1.93 0.27
N GLY A 72 -3.65 3.27 0.19
CA GLY A 72 -3.14 4.20 1.18
C GLY A 72 -4.08 4.38 2.38
N PRO A 73 -3.65 5.13 3.41
CA PRO A 73 -4.10 4.92 4.78
C PRO A 73 -5.56 5.32 4.98
N SER A 74 -6.35 4.36 5.45
CA SER A 74 -7.65 4.63 6.06
C SER A 74 -7.50 5.11 7.51
N GLU A 75 -6.43 4.72 8.20
CA GLU A 75 -6.19 5.01 9.62
C GLU A 75 -4.69 5.21 9.91
N THR A 76 -4.40 6.01 10.94
CA THR A 76 -3.03 6.32 11.40
C THR A 76 -2.82 5.85 12.84
N PHE A 77 -1.66 5.29 13.16
CA PHE A 77 -1.31 4.67 14.44
C PHE A 77 -0.25 5.47 15.19
N ALA A 78 -0.17 5.31 16.51
CA ALA A 78 0.83 6.02 17.32
C ALA A 78 2.21 5.37 17.16
N THR A 79 2.26 4.07 16.87
CA THR A 79 3.52 3.33 16.70
C THR A 79 3.54 2.47 15.43
N ARG A 80 4.74 2.10 14.99
CA ARG A 80 4.94 1.17 13.87
C ARG A 80 4.29 -0.19 14.15
N ASP A 81 4.46 -0.69 15.37
CA ASP A 81 3.97 -2.02 15.75
C ASP A 81 2.43 -2.08 15.77
N GLU A 82 1.77 -1.01 16.20
CA GLU A 82 0.31 -0.89 16.10
C GLU A 82 -0.17 -0.95 14.65
N ALA A 83 0.49 -0.23 13.73
CA ALA A 83 0.16 -0.27 12.30
C ALA A 83 0.34 -1.68 11.72
N LEU A 84 1.43 -2.38 12.08
CA LEU A 84 1.68 -3.76 11.65
C LEU A 84 0.68 -4.75 12.26
N ALA A 85 0.26 -4.55 13.50
CA ALA A 85 -0.77 -5.36 14.15
C ALA A 85 -2.13 -5.21 13.43
N ALA A 86 -2.50 -3.97 13.06
CA ALA A 86 -3.69 -3.71 12.27
C ALA A 86 -3.60 -4.36 10.88
N GLY A 87 -2.45 -4.28 10.21
CA GLY A 87 -2.21 -4.94 8.92
C GLY A 87 -2.35 -6.46 9.00
N ARG A 88 -1.86 -7.08 10.08
CA ARG A 88 -2.05 -8.51 10.34
C ARG A 88 -3.52 -8.88 10.53
N THR A 89 -4.27 -8.09 11.30
CA THR A 89 -5.72 -8.29 11.49
C THR A 89 -6.47 -8.19 10.18
N TRP A 90 -6.15 -7.19 9.36
CA TRP A 90 -6.73 -7.01 8.03
C TRP A 90 -6.44 -8.22 7.12
N ARG A 91 -5.18 -8.67 7.07
CA ARG A 91 -4.81 -9.84 6.24
C ARG A 91 -5.54 -11.10 6.68
N ASN A 92 -5.66 -11.32 8.00
CA ASN A 92 -6.42 -12.45 8.53
C ASN A 92 -7.90 -12.36 8.16
N ALA A 93 -8.49 -11.16 8.18
CA ALA A 93 -9.89 -10.97 7.83
C ALA A 93 -10.17 -11.29 6.35
N GLN A 94 -9.22 -11.02 5.44
CA GLN A 94 -9.34 -11.39 4.03
C GLN A 94 -9.19 -12.90 3.77
N GLN A 95 -8.54 -13.63 4.67
CA GLN A 95 -8.37 -15.08 4.55
C GLN A 95 -9.56 -15.88 5.10
N LEU A 96 -10.54 -15.20 5.73
CA LEU A 96 -11.77 -15.84 6.16
C LEU A 96 -12.68 -16.06 4.93
N PRO A 97 -13.20 -17.28 4.74
CA PRO A 97 -14.09 -17.62 3.62
C PRO A 97 -15.47 -16.96 3.69
#